data_AF-R9YE97-F1
#
_entry.id   AF-R9YE97-F1
#
_cell.length_a   1.000
_cell.length_b   1.000
_cell.length_c   1.000
_cell.angle_alpha   90.00
_cell.angle_beta   90.00
_cell.angle_gamma   90.00
#
_symmetry.space_group_name_H-M   'P 1'
#
loop_
_entity.id
_entity.type
_entity.pdbx_description
1 polymer ?
#
loop_
_entity_poly.entity_id
_entity_poly.type
_entity_poly.pdbx_seq_one_letter_code
_entity_poly.pdbx_strand_id
1 'polypeptide(L)'
;AFREAMSPDFKVYVSQILDNSRALAAVLAAGGLDVVTGGTDSHMVVVDLRSKGLTGRDVSSSLERAGIVCNKNAVPFDTEKPWITSGIRLGAAAETSRGLVVKDFEKIGQLVLKIVDSMRAGADMSVVE
;
A
#
# COMPACT_ATOMS: atom_id res chain seq x y z
N ALA A 1 9.16 -23.65 7.30
CA ALA A 1 9.81 -22.86 6.24
C ALA A 1 10.08 -23.70 4.99
N PHE A 2 11.26 -24.29 4.74
CA PHE A 2 11.56 -24.90 3.42
C PHE A 2 10.63 -26.05 3.01
N ARG A 3 10.25 -26.94 3.94
CA ARG A 3 9.29 -28.02 3.67
C ARG A 3 7.92 -27.49 3.22
N GLU A 4 7.44 -26.46 3.89
CA GLU A 4 6.17 -25.78 3.57
C GLU A 4 6.26 -25.06 2.23
N ALA A 5 7.37 -24.38 1.96
CA ALA A 5 7.61 -23.69 0.69
C ALA A 5 7.62 -24.61 -0.54
N MET A 6 7.91 -25.91 -0.34
CA MET A 6 7.85 -26.93 -1.40
C MET A 6 6.45 -27.52 -1.62
N SER A 7 5.45 -27.14 -0.80
CA SER A 7 4.09 -27.66 -0.93
C SER A 7 3.33 -27.02 -2.10
N PRO A 8 2.37 -27.75 -2.71
CA PRO A 8 1.46 -27.17 -3.71
C PRO A 8 0.68 -25.96 -3.17
N ASP A 9 0.25 -26.01 -1.91
CA ASP A 9 -0.52 -24.94 -1.27
C ASP A 9 0.29 -23.64 -1.16
N PHE A 10 1.60 -23.73 -0.91
CA PHE A 10 2.47 -22.55 -0.91
C PHE A 10 2.55 -21.89 -2.28
N LYS A 11 2.45 -22.65 -3.38
CA LYS A 11 2.36 -22.08 -4.74
C LYS A 11 1.05 -21.32 -4.94
N VAL A 12 -0.07 -21.84 -4.44
CA VAL A 12 -1.37 -21.15 -4.46
C VAL A 12 -1.31 -19.87 -3.63
N TYR A 13 -0.74 -19.95 -2.43
CA TYR A 13 -0.51 -18.79 -1.56
C TYR A 13 0.30 -17.70 -2.26
N VAL A 14 1.43 -18.03 -2.90
CA VAL A 14 2.25 -17.05 -3.62
C VAL A 14 1.49 -16.45 -4.80
N SER A 15 0.69 -17.23 -5.54
CA SER A 15 -0.17 -16.69 -6.60
C SER A 15 -1.16 -15.66 -6.04
N GLN A 16 -1.81 -15.99 -4.92
CA GLN A 16 -2.76 -15.08 -4.26
C GLN A 16 -2.09 -13.78 -3.81
N ILE A 17 -0.84 -13.81 -3.33
CA ILE A 17 -0.08 -12.60 -2.98
C ILE A 17 0.08 -11.68 -4.20
N LEU A 18 0.39 -12.24 -5.36
CA LEU A 18 0.57 -11.45 -6.59
C LEU A 18 -0.76 -10.86 -7.04
N ASP A 19 -1.83 -11.64 -7.03
CA ASP A 19 -3.17 -11.17 -7.43
C ASP A 19 -3.68 -10.08 -6.49
N ASN A 20 -3.47 -10.24 -5.19
CA ASN A 20 -3.78 -9.24 -4.17
C ASN A 20 -2.97 -7.94 -4.37
N SER A 21 -1.67 -8.06 -4.69
CA SER A 21 -0.80 -6.90 -4.91
C SER A 21 -1.19 -6.13 -6.17
N ARG A 22 -1.58 -6.83 -7.25
CA ARG A 22 -2.09 -6.22 -8.48
C ARG A 22 -3.42 -5.50 -8.25
N ALA A 23 -4.34 -6.12 -7.50
CA ALA A 23 -5.61 -5.51 -7.15
C ALA A 23 -5.44 -4.22 -6.32
N LEU A 24 -4.55 -4.27 -5.32
CA LEU A 24 -4.19 -3.08 -4.54
C LEU A 24 -3.61 -1.98 -5.43
N ALA A 25 -2.64 -2.30 -6.29
CA ALA A 25 -2.05 -1.34 -7.21
C ALA A 25 -3.10 -0.70 -8.13
N ALA A 26 -4.00 -1.51 -8.70
CA ALA A 26 -5.06 -1.04 -9.59
C ALA A 26 -6.01 -0.07 -8.89
N VAL A 27 -6.42 -0.37 -7.65
CA VAL A 27 -7.28 0.53 -6.88
C VAL A 27 -6.57 1.84 -6.55
N LEU A 28 -5.32 1.79 -6.07
CA LEU A 28 -4.56 2.99 -5.74
C LEU A 28 -4.33 3.89 -6.97
N ALA A 29 -3.99 3.28 -8.12
CA ALA A 29 -3.87 4.00 -9.39
C ALA A 29 -5.19 4.64 -9.82
N ALA A 30 -6.31 3.90 -9.74
CA ALA A 30 -7.63 4.42 -10.07
C ALA A 30 -8.07 5.59 -9.15
N GLY A 31 -7.58 5.63 -7.91
CA GLY A 31 -7.75 6.74 -6.97
C GLY A 31 -6.82 7.94 -7.18
N GLY A 32 -6.02 7.91 -8.25
CA GLY A 32 -5.13 9.00 -8.63
C GLY A 32 -3.85 9.08 -7.80
N LEU A 33 -3.37 7.96 -7.25
CA LEU A 33 -2.00 7.84 -6.75
C LEU A 33 -1.09 7.31 -7.86
N ASP A 34 0.14 7.80 -7.88
CA ASP A 34 1.12 7.39 -8.88
C ASP A 34 1.81 6.10 -8.42
N VAL A 35 1.35 4.95 -8.92
CA VAL A 35 2.02 3.66 -8.68
C VAL A 35 3.35 3.66 -9.43
N VAL A 36 4.45 3.49 -8.71
CA VAL A 36 5.79 3.41 -9.29
C VAL A 36 5.83 2.22 -10.25
N THR A 37 6.28 2.43 -11.49
CA THR A 37 6.23 1.49 -12.63
C THR A 37 4.84 1.22 -13.24
N GLY A 38 3.77 1.83 -12.73
CA GLY A 38 2.40 1.69 -13.26
C GLY A 38 1.65 0.44 -12.80
N GLY A 39 2.25 -0.39 -11.94
CA GLY A 39 1.66 -1.63 -11.44
C GLY A 39 2.61 -2.38 -10.51
N THR A 40 2.48 -3.71 -10.46
CA THR A 40 3.45 -4.57 -9.78
C THR A 40 3.42 -6.00 -10.33
N ASP A 41 4.60 -6.60 -10.43
CA ASP A 41 4.80 -8.03 -10.70
C ASP A 41 5.30 -8.78 -9.45
N SER A 42 5.26 -8.13 -8.29
CA SER A 42 5.79 -8.65 -7.03
C SER A 42 4.77 -8.56 -5.89
N HIS A 43 5.22 -8.86 -4.68
CA HIS A 43 4.41 -8.82 -3.46
C HIS A 43 4.21 -7.42 -2.86
N MET A 44 4.78 -6.39 -3.49
CA MET A 44 4.78 -5.02 -2.98
C MET A 44 4.35 -3.99 -4.02
N VAL A 45 3.77 -2.90 -3.55
CA VAL A 45 3.34 -1.74 -4.33
C VAL A 45 4.00 -0.51 -3.70
N VAL A 46 4.68 0.29 -4.52
CA VAL A 46 5.24 1.58 -4.10
C VAL A 46 4.43 2.66 -4.80
N VAL A 47 3.97 3.65 -4.04
CA VAL A 47 3.22 4.79 -4.57
C VAL A 47 3.94 6.10 -4.24
N ASP A 48 3.93 7.00 -5.21
CA ASP A 48 4.39 8.37 -5.09
C ASP A 48 3.21 9.28 -4.70
N LEU A 49 3.42 10.09 -3.66
CA LEU A 49 2.42 10.95 -3.04
C LEU A 49 2.55 12.41 -3.49
N ARG A 50 3.53 12.75 -4.34
CA ARG A 50 3.77 14.13 -4.79
C ARG A 50 2.58 14.73 -5.52
N SER A 51 1.84 13.95 -6.31
CA SER A 51 0.61 14.39 -6.97
C SER A 51 -0.51 14.77 -5.99
N LYS A 52 -0.44 14.29 -4.74
CA LYS A 52 -1.34 14.68 -3.65
C LYS A 52 -0.73 15.75 -2.74
N GLY A 53 0.52 16.15 -2.94
CA GLY A 53 1.23 17.14 -2.12
C GLY A 53 1.53 16.66 -0.69
N LEU A 54 1.65 15.34 -0.50
CA LEU A 54 1.86 14.73 0.82
C LEU A 54 3.21 14.03 0.91
N THR A 55 3.71 13.85 2.13
CA THR A 55 4.97 13.12 2.39
C THR A 55 4.70 11.69 2.84
N GLY A 56 5.67 10.81 2.59
CA GLY A 56 5.64 9.41 3.05
C GLY A 56 5.56 9.30 4.57
N ARG A 57 6.29 10.15 5.29
CA ARG A 57 6.22 10.22 6.77
C ARG A 57 4.80 10.52 7.24
N ASP A 58 4.19 11.58 6.74
CA ASP A 58 2.90 12.03 7.27
C ASP A 58 1.78 11.05 6.91
N VAL A 59 1.79 10.51 5.68
CA VAL A 59 0.80 9.51 5.25
C VAL A 59 0.97 8.20 6.01
N SER A 60 2.20 7.68 6.16
CA SER A 60 2.42 6.44 6.91
C SER A 60 1.96 6.56 8.38
N SER A 61 2.24 7.68 9.05
CA SER A 61 1.74 7.94 10.41
C SER A 61 0.22 8.08 10.48
N SER A 62 -0.44 8.63 9.45
CA SER A 62 -1.90 8.71 9.44
C SER A 62 -2.57 7.36 9.18
N LEU A 63 -1.99 6.55 8.30
CA LEU A 63 -2.45 5.18 8.07
C LEU A 63 -2.27 4.33 9.34
N GLU A 64 -1.16 4.48 10.04
CA GLU A 64 -0.89 3.78 11.30
C GLU A 64 -1.94 4.09 12.38
N ARG A 65 -2.35 5.36 12.53
CA ARG A 65 -3.44 5.73 13.45
C ARG A 65 -4.77 5.07 13.09
N ALA A 66 -5.02 4.83 11.81
CA ALA A 66 -6.20 4.12 11.32
C ALA A 66 -6.02 2.58 11.28
N GLY A 67 -4.94 2.05 11.89
CA GLY A 67 -4.67 0.62 11.96
C GLY A 67 -4.06 0.00 10.69
N ILE A 68 -3.66 0.81 9.71
CA ILE A 68 -3.00 0.36 8.47
C ILE A 68 -1.51 0.63 8.56
N VAL A 69 -0.71 -0.41 8.79
CA VAL A 69 0.74 -0.27 8.90
C VAL A 69 1.40 -0.34 7.52
N CYS A 70 2.18 0.67 7.18
CA CYS A 70 2.99 0.71 5.95
C CYS A 70 4.34 1.38 6.21
N ASN A 71 5.22 1.38 5.20
CA ASN A 71 6.54 1.98 5.31
C ASN A 71 6.63 3.23 4.43
N LYS A 72 7.07 4.37 4.98
CA LYS A 72 7.54 5.51 4.19
C LYS A 72 8.73 5.07 3.34
N ASN A 73 8.69 5.35 2.04
CA ASN A 73 9.63 4.78 1.08
C ASN A 73 10.04 5.84 0.06
N ALA A 74 11.33 5.92 -0.24
CA ALA A 74 11.82 6.80 -1.29
C ALA A 74 11.30 6.37 -2.65
N VAL A 75 11.07 7.33 -3.54
CA VAL A 75 10.64 7.09 -4.93
C VAL A 75 11.73 7.54 -5.91
N PRO A 76 11.65 7.20 -7.21
CA PRO A 76 12.59 7.72 -8.19
C PRO A 76 12.66 9.26 -8.17
N PHE A 77 13.88 9.80 -8.13
CA PHE A 77 14.15 11.24 -8.05
C PHE A 77 13.43 11.91 -6.86
N ASP A 78 13.46 11.25 -5.70
CA ASP A 78 12.89 11.81 -4.48
C ASP A 78 13.59 13.11 -4.09
N THR A 79 12.79 14.18 -3.93
CA THR A 79 13.27 15.50 -3.49
C THR A 79 13.22 15.65 -1.97
N GLU A 80 12.52 14.75 -1.28
CA GLU A 80 12.41 14.76 0.18
C GLU A 80 13.62 14.13 0.85
N LYS A 81 13.80 14.46 2.13
CA LYS A 81 14.90 13.91 2.93
C LYS A 81 14.68 12.42 3.22
N PRO A 82 15.73 11.61 3.42
CA PRO A 82 15.60 10.16 3.66
C PRO A 82 14.69 9.75 4.82
N TRP A 83 14.50 10.62 5.83
CA TRP A 83 13.61 10.36 6.96
C TRP A 83 12.16 10.84 6.73
N ILE A 84 11.87 11.52 5.62
CA ILE A 84 10.54 12.02 5.24
C ILE A 84 9.99 11.21 4.06
N THR A 85 10.74 11.15 2.95
CA THR A 85 10.41 10.50 1.67
C THR A 85 9.12 11.00 1.00
N SER A 86 9.00 10.81 -0.32
CA SER A 86 7.83 11.22 -1.09
C SER A 86 6.82 10.10 -1.36
N GLY A 87 7.03 8.89 -0.83
CA GLY A 87 6.18 7.75 -1.11
C GLY A 87 5.94 6.83 0.08
N ILE A 88 5.08 5.84 -0.15
CA ILE A 88 4.86 4.72 0.78
C ILE A 88 4.94 3.39 0.02
N ARG A 89 5.29 2.34 0.76
CA ARG A 89 5.31 0.95 0.30
C ARG A 89 4.30 0.12 1.08
N LEU A 90 3.47 -0.59 0.34
CA LEU A 90 2.48 -1.54 0.83
C LEU A 90 2.82 -2.94 0.30
N GLY A 91 2.41 -3.99 0.99
CA GLY A 91 2.64 -5.37 0.55
C GLY A 91 1.54 -6.31 0.99
N ALA A 92 1.33 -7.39 0.23
CA ALA A 92 0.18 -8.27 0.41
C ALA A 92 0.45 -9.53 1.26
N ALA A 93 1.72 -9.90 1.46
CA ALA A 93 2.08 -11.21 2.01
C ALA A 93 1.46 -11.51 3.40
N ALA A 94 1.55 -10.56 4.33
CA ALA A 94 1.09 -10.75 5.70
C ALA A 94 -0.43 -10.99 5.78
N GLU A 95 -1.22 -10.14 5.15
CA GLU A 95 -2.67 -10.28 5.16
C GLU A 95 -3.16 -11.46 4.31
N THR A 96 -2.46 -11.77 3.21
CA THR A 96 -2.76 -12.98 2.42
C THR A 96 -2.57 -14.26 3.27
N SER A 97 -1.55 -14.30 4.14
CA SER A 97 -1.35 -15.40 5.08
C SER A 97 -2.49 -15.54 6.10
N ARG A 98 -3.28 -14.47 6.31
CA ARG A 98 -4.46 -14.45 7.17
C ARG A 98 -5.76 -14.78 6.42
N GLY A 99 -5.66 -15.12 5.13
CA GLY A 99 -6.77 -15.52 4.28
C GLY A 99 -7.43 -14.37 3.51
N LEU A 100 -6.84 -13.17 3.49
CA LEU A 100 -7.38 -12.08 2.68
C LEU A 100 -7.16 -12.33 1.18
N VAL A 101 -8.18 -11.99 0.41
CA VAL A 101 -8.24 -12.20 -1.05
C VAL A 101 -8.36 -10.87 -1.80
N VAL A 102 -8.45 -10.93 -3.12
CA VAL A 102 -8.45 -9.78 -4.03
C VAL A 102 -9.44 -8.70 -3.59
N LYS A 103 -10.67 -9.09 -3.25
CA LYS A 103 -11.73 -8.17 -2.82
C LYS A 103 -11.38 -7.43 -1.52
N ASP A 104 -10.66 -8.08 -0.61
CA ASP A 104 -10.21 -7.44 0.63
C ASP A 104 -9.11 -6.43 0.34
N PHE A 105 -8.21 -6.72 -0.61
CA PHE A 105 -7.18 -5.79 -1.04
C PHE A 105 -7.72 -4.60 -1.82
N GLU A 106 -8.78 -4.79 -2.59
CA GLU A 106 -9.54 -3.68 -3.18
C GLU A 106 -10.11 -2.78 -2.09
N LYS A 107 -10.68 -3.37 -1.02
CA LYS A 107 -11.22 -2.62 0.12
C LYS A 107 -10.12 -1.88 0.89
N ILE A 108 -8.98 -2.52 1.14
CA ILE A 108 -7.81 -1.89 1.77
C ILE A 108 -7.35 -0.71 0.92
N GLY A 109 -7.23 -0.87 -0.40
CA GLY A 109 -6.88 0.22 -1.31
C GLY A 109 -7.84 1.42 -1.19
N GLN A 110 -9.15 1.17 -1.12
CA GLN A 110 -10.16 2.22 -0.92
C GLN A 110 -10.01 2.93 0.44
N LEU A 111 -9.66 2.21 1.51
CA LEU A 111 -9.41 2.80 2.82
C LEU A 111 -8.16 3.69 2.82
N VAL A 112 -7.08 3.24 2.16
CA VAL A 112 -5.87 4.03 1.97
C VAL A 112 -6.19 5.33 1.24
N LEU A 113 -6.92 5.25 0.13
CA LEU A 113 -7.33 6.43 -0.64
C LEU A 113 -8.18 7.40 0.18
N LYS A 114 -9.15 6.89 0.95
CA LYS A 114 -9.98 7.71 1.83
C LYS A 114 -9.14 8.53 2.81
N ILE A 115 -8.13 7.90 3.42
CA ILE A 115 -7.23 8.58 4.37
C ILE A 115 -6.37 9.62 3.64
N VAL A 116 -5.77 9.26 2.51
CA VAL A 116 -4.92 10.16 1.72
C VAL A 116 -5.70 11.39 1.23
N ASP A 117 -6.90 11.20 0.69
CA ASP A 117 -7.72 12.31 0.21
C ASP A 117 -8.25 13.17 1.36
N SER A 118 -8.55 12.57 2.52
CA SER A 118 -8.93 13.30 3.74
C SER A 118 -7.79 14.19 4.25
N MET A 119 -6.56 13.68 4.26
CA MET A 119 -5.37 14.47 4.61
C MET A 119 -5.18 15.64 3.64
N ARG A 120 -5.36 15.41 2.33
CA ARG A 120 -5.26 16.46 1.31
C ARG A 120 -6.31 17.55 1.48
N ALA A 121 -7.53 17.18 1.88
CA ALA A 121 -8.62 18.13 2.12
C ALA A 121 -8.44 18.97 3.40
N GLY A 122 -7.41 18.70 4.21
CA GLY A 122 -7.20 19.36 5.49
C GLY A 122 -8.25 18.98 6.55
N ALA A 123 -8.94 17.84 6.36
CA ALA A 123 -9.94 17.37 7.29
C ALA A 123 -9.27 16.89 8.60
N ASP A 124 -9.88 17.21 9.74
CA ASP A 124 -9.42 16.75 11.04
C ASP A 124 -9.51 15.21 11.11
N MET A 125 -8.35 14.58 11.19
CA MET A 125 -8.21 13.11 11.21
C MET A 125 -8.50 12.51 12.59
N SER A 126 -8.97 13.31 13.56
CA SER A 126 -9.44 12.84 14.87
C SER A 126 -10.75 12.02 14.81
N VAL A 127 -11.41 11.96 13.65
CA VAL A 127 -12.76 11.37 13.50
C VAL A 127 -12.75 9.96 12.86
N VAL A 128 -11.59 9.44 12.47
CA VAL A 128 -11.49 8.09 11.88
C VAL A 128 -10.87 7.12 12.90
N GLU A 129 -11.62 6.85 13.97
CA GLU A 129 -11.42 5.73 14.89
C GLU A 129 -12.43 4.61 14.61
#